data_AF-A0A1I6U4F4-F1
#
_entry.id   AF-A0A1I6U4F4-F1
#
_cell.length_a   1.000
_cell.length_b   1.000
_cell.length_c   1.000
_cell.angle_alpha   90.00
_cell.angle_beta   90.00
_cell.angle_gamma   90.00
#
_symmetry.space_group_name_H-M   'P 1'
#
loop_
_entity.id
_entity.type
_entity.pdbx_description
1 polymer ?
#
loop_
_entity_poly.entity_id
_entity_poly.type
_entity_poly.pdbx_seq_one_letter_code
_entity_poly.pdbx_strand_id
1 'polypeptide(L)'
;MSVEFPPSEDDADLERVVTVLDDAACRKILSTLDEPMSANEIATAADIPLSSTYKKLDMLSEASLVRETAEVRPGRSRTSRYVTDFSQIVIELDEERSLQVSVDRSPAGPDGVWPELVEEFSR
;
A
#
# COMPACT_ATOMS: atom_id res chain seq x y z
N MET A 1 8.27 -25.32 8.68
CA MET A 1 7.06 -25.01 9.47
C MET A 1 6.33 -23.97 8.65
N SER A 2 5.14 -24.29 8.15
CA SER A 2 4.36 -23.33 7.38
C SER A 2 3.95 -22.21 8.32
N VAL A 3 4.43 -21.00 8.07
CA VAL A 3 3.92 -19.81 8.73
C VAL A 3 2.58 -19.49 8.09
N GLU A 4 1.51 -20.05 8.65
CA GLU A 4 0.16 -19.55 8.39
C GLU A 4 0.08 -18.14 8.99
N PHE A 5 0.16 -17.12 8.14
CA PHE A 5 -0.27 -15.78 8.51
C PHE A 5 -1.80 -15.81 8.58
N PRO A 6 -2.41 -15.53 9.75
CA PRO A 6 -3.85 -15.50 9.83
C PRO A 6 -4.38 -14.39 8.91
N PRO A 7 -5.48 -14.63 8.17
CA PRO A 7 -6.11 -13.58 7.38
C PRO A 7 -6.50 -12.45 8.32
N SER A 8 -5.90 -11.29 8.11
CA SER A 8 -6.28 -10.09 8.84
C SER A 8 -7.58 -9.58 8.24
N GLU A 9 -8.50 -9.03 9.04
CA GLU A 9 -9.77 -8.47 8.52
C GLU A 9 -9.55 -7.25 7.58
N ASP A 10 -8.29 -6.89 7.32
CA ASP A 10 -7.75 -5.92 6.34
C ASP A 10 -7.06 -6.61 5.13
N ASP A 11 -7.41 -7.85 4.82
CA ASP A 11 -6.79 -8.61 3.71
C ASP A 11 -7.08 -7.94 2.37
N ALA A 12 -6.02 -7.38 1.79
CA ALA A 12 -6.05 -6.83 0.45
C ALA A 12 -6.46 -7.93 -0.53
N ASP A 13 -7.40 -7.62 -1.42
CA ASP A 13 -7.84 -8.57 -2.44
C ASP A 13 -6.79 -8.63 -3.56
N LEU A 14 -6.34 -9.85 -3.89
CA LEU A 14 -5.33 -10.08 -4.94
C LEU A 14 -5.67 -9.37 -6.25
N GLU A 15 -6.92 -9.43 -6.70
CA GLU A 15 -7.33 -8.82 -7.96
C GLU A 15 -7.22 -7.29 -7.89
N ARG A 16 -7.62 -6.70 -6.75
CA ARG A 16 -7.51 -5.25 -6.52
C ARG A 16 -6.04 -4.81 -6.45
N VAL A 17 -5.21 -5.54 -5.71
CA VAL A 17 -3.78 -5.23 -5.56
C VAL A 17 -3.09 -5.28 -6.92
N VAL A 18 -3.27 -6.36 -7.68
CA VAL A 18 -2.64 -6.49 -9.02
C VAL A 18 -3.15 -5.41 -9.97
N THR A 19 -4.44 -5.11 -9.99
CA THR A 19 -5.02 -4.05 -10.83
C THR A 19 -4.41 -2.68 -10.51
N VAL A 20 -4.24 -2.37 -9.23
CA VAL A 20 -3.63 -1.11 -8.78
C VAL A 20 -2.14 -1.06 -9.11
N LEU A 21 -1.40 -2.15 -8.93
CA LEU A 21 0.03 -2.19 -9.21
C LEU A 21 0.35 -2.24 -10.71
N ASP A 22 -0.55 -2.71 -11.56
CA ASP A 22 -0.41 -2.62 -13.02
C ASP A 22 -0.46 -1.15 -13.48
N ASP A 23 -1.27 -0.32 -12.82
CA ASP A 23 -1.42 1.09 -13.13
C ASP A 23 -0.17 1.92 -12.77
N ALA A 24 0.45 2.52 -13.79
CA ALA A 24 1.67 3.32 -13.62
C ALA A 24 1.46 4.58 -12.76
N ALA A 25 0.27 5.19 -12.79
CA ALA A 25 -0.04 6.37 -11.98
C ALA A 25 -0.20 5.99 -10.50
N CYS A 26 -0.82 4.84 -10.21
CA CYS A 26 -0.88 4.29 -8.85
C CYS A 26 0.52 4.04 -8.28
N ARG A 27 1.39 3.35 -9.05
CA ARG A 27 2.79 3.13 -8.65
C ARG A 27 3.54 4.44 -8.39
N LYS A 28 3.32 5.45 -9.23
CA LYS A 28 3.95 6.77 -9.05
C LYS A 28 3.47 7.46 -7.77
N ILE A 29 2.17 7.39 -7.46
CA ILE A 29 1.61 7.90 -6.20
C ILE A 29 2.23 7.20 -5.00
N LEU A 30 2.29 5.86 -5.01
CA LEU A 30 2.92 5.08 -3.93
C LEU A 30 4.38 5.50 -3.71
N SER A 31 5.16 5.69 -4.78
CA SER A 31 6.55 6.14 -4.67
C SER A 31 6.73 7.59 -4.20
N THR A 32 5.65 8.38 -4.18
CA THR A 32 5.66 9.78 -3.77
C THR A 32 5.25 9.95 -2.30
N LEU A 33 4.52 8.99 -1.74
CA LEU A 33 3.97 9.03 -0.37
C LEU A 33 5.03 8.61 0.67
N ASP A 34 6.10 9.39 0.80
CA ASP A 34 7.11 9.22 1.86
C ASP A 34 6.64 9.76 3.22
N GLU A 35 5.84 10.82 3.21
CA GLU A 35 5.18 11.43 4.36
C GLU A 35 3.67 11.63 4.09
N PRO A 36 2.83 11.93 5.10
CA PRO A 36 1.41 12.19 4.89
C PRO A 36 1.13 13.42 3.99
N MET A 37 0.62 13.19 2.79
CA MET A 37 0.37 14.24 1.78
C MET A 37 -1.11 14.39 1.44
N SER A 38 -1.55 15.62 1.16
CA SER A 38 -2.87 15.89 0.59
C SER A 38 -2.94 15.49 -0.88
N ALA A 39 -4.16 15.28 -1.41
CA ALA A 39 -4.36 14.95 -2.83
C ALA A 39 -3.72 15.98 -3.79
N ASN A 40 -3.69 17.26 -3.43
CA ASN A 40 -3.06 18.32 -4.22
C ASN A 40 -1.52 18.20 -4.25
N GLU A 41 -0.92 17.91 -3.09
CA GLU A 41 0.52 17.70 -2.97
C GLU A 41 0.93 16.46 -3.80
N ILE A 42 0.16 15.37 -3.69
CA ILE A 42 0.36 14.14 -4.46
C ILE A 42 0.24 14.40 -5.96
N ALA A 43 -0.82 15.10 -6.41
CA ALA A 43 -1.01 15.43 -7.82
C ALA A 43 0.17 16.21 -8.41
N THR A 44 0.71 17.15 -7.63
CA THR A 44 1.86 17.96 -8.03
C THR A 44 3.14 17.13 -8.08
N ALA A 45 3.45 16.39 -7.02
CA ALA A 45 4.69 15.64 -6.90
C ALA A 45 4.74 14.42 -7.83
N ALA A 46 3.60 13.76 -8.03
CA ALA A 46 3.46 12.66 -8.99
C ALA A 46 3.22 13.16 -10.42
N ASP A 47 3.08 14.47 -10.68
CA ASP A 47 2.78 15.03 -12.01
C ASP A 47 1.60 14.32 -12.70
N ILE A 48 0.48 14.22 -11.97
CA ILE A 48 -0.78 13.60 -12.40
C ILE A 48 -1.90 14.63 -12.26
N PRO A 49 -2.86 14.72 -13.20
CA PRO A 49 -4.01 15.59 -13.05
C PRO A 49 -4.79 15.29 -11.77
N LEU A 50 -5.17 16.31 -11.01
CA LEU A 50 -5.86 16.16 -9.71
C LEU A 50 -7.10 15.25 -9.78
N SER A 51 -7.89 15.35 -10.86
CA SER A 51 -9.06 14.48 -11.07
C SER A 51 -8.71 13.01 -11.22
N SER A 52 -7.57 12.71 -11.83
CA SER A 52 -7.01 11.35 -11.90
C SER A 52 -6.44 10.94 -10.55
N THR A 53 -5.76 11.83 -9.84
CA THR A 53 -5.21 11.55 -8.50
C THR A 53 -6.28 11.07 -7.54
N TYR A 54 -7.44 11.74 -7.47
CA TYR A 54 -8.56 11.27 -6.63
C TYR A 54 -9.01 9.85 -6.98
N LYS A 55 -9.16 9.54 -8.28
CA LYS A 55 -9.54 8.18 -8.72
C LYS A 55 -8.48 7.14 -8.35
N LYS A 56 -7.20 7.48 -8.44
CA LYS A 56 -6.11 6.56 -8.09
C LYS A 56 -6.00 6.37 -6.57
N LEU A 57 -6.21 7.41 -5.78
CA LEU A 57 -6.26 7.32 -4.31
C LEU A 57 -7.44 6.48 -3.83
N ASP A 58 -8.58 6.54 -4.52
CA ASP A 58 -9.74 5.70 -4.27
C ASP A 58 -9.38 4.22 -4.51
N MET A 59 -8.82 3.89 -5.69
CA MET A 59 -8.37 2.53 -5.99
C MET A 59 -7.31 2.01 -5.01
N LEU A 60 -6.35 2.84 -4.62
CA LEU A 60 -5.31 2.50 -3.65
C LEU A 60 -5.88 2.27 -2.25
N SER A 61 -6.88 3.05 -1.85
CA SER A 61 -7.60 2.88 -0.58
C SER A 61 -8.43 1.59 -0.58
N GLU A 62 -9.14 1.30 -1.67
CA GLU A 62 -9.92 0.06 -1.83
C GLU A 62 -9.05 -1.20 -1.84
N ALA A 63 -7.79 -1.08 -2.29
CA ALA A 63 -6.80 -2.15 -2.23
C ALA A 63 -6.04 -2.21 -0.88
N SER A 64 -6.40 -1.39 0.10
CA SER A 64 -5.74 -1.29 1.40
C SER A 64 -4.23 -0.99 1.32
N LEU A 65 -3.80 -0.29 0.25
CA LEU A 65 -2.39 0.12 0.02
C LEU A 65 -2.10 1.56 0.45
N VAL A 66 -3.14 2.37 0.65
CA VAL A 66 -3.05 3.74 1.16
C VAL A 66 -4.16 3.96 2.18
N ARG A 67 -3.85 4.64 3.28
CA ARG A 67 -4.83 5.06 4.28
C ARG A 67 -5.09 6.56 4.21
N GLU A 68 -6.36 6.95 4.27
CA GLU A 68 -6.77 8.33 4.50
C GLU A 68 -6.72 8.67 6.00
N THR A 69 -6.03 9.74 6.34
CA THR A 69 -5.94 10.32 7.68
C THR A 69 -6.49 11.75 7.65
N ALA A 70 -7.36 12.07 8.60
CA ALA A 70 -7.93 13.41 8.71
C ALA A 70 -7.14 14.23 9.75
N GLU A 71 -6.33 15.20 9.31
CA GLU A 71 -5.83 16.22 10.22
C GLU A 71 -6.92 17.26 10.52
N VAL A 72 -7.40 17.30 11.75
CA VAL A 72 -8.27 18.38 12.24
C VAL A 72 -7.38 19.53 12.71
N ARG A 73 -7.09 20.49 11.82
CA ARG A 73 -6.53 21.79 12.23
C ARG A 73 -7.67 22.74 12.63
N PRO A 74 -7.71 23.26 13.87
CA PRO A 74 -8.73 24.22 14.25
C PRO A 74 -8.56 25.50 13.42
N GLY A 75 -9.59 25.84 12.62
CA GLY A 75 -9.66 27.09 11.84
C GLY A 75 -9.33 27.00 10.34
N ARG A 76 -8.99 25.83 9.79
CA ARG A 76 -8.83 25.63 8.33
C ARG A 76 -9.56 24.35 7.89
N SER A 77 -10.06 24.34 6.65
CA SER A 77 -10.79 23.20 6.05
C SER A 77 -10.10 21.86 6.31
N ARG A 78 -10.87 20.83 6.68
CA ARG A 78 -10.39 19.43 6.80
C ARG A 78 -9.77 19.05 5.46
N THR A 79 -8.45 18.88 5.44
CA THR A 79 -7.74 18.40 4.26
C THR A 79 -7.33 16.97 4.55
N SER A 80 -7.94 16.03 3.83
CA SER A 80 -7.56 14.63 3.88
C SER A 80 -6.10 14.47 3.48
N ARG A 81 -5.34 13.73 4.29
CA ARG A 81 -3.95 13.36 3.99
C ARG A 81 -3.88 11.85 3.80
N TYR A 82 -3.05 11.42 2.89
CA TYR A 82 -2.88 10.02 2.52
C TYR A 82 -1.47 9.58 2.92
N VAL A 83 -1.36 8.33 3.35
CA VAL A 83 -0.09 7.71 3.74
C VAL A 83 -0.06 6.26 3.27
N THR A 84 1.12 5.81 2.84
CA THR A 84 1.41 4.40 2.61
C THR A 84 1.84 3.77 3.93
N ASP A 85 1.13 2.73 4.38
CA ASP A 85 1.33 2.12 5.70
C ASP A 85 1.88 0.68 5.62
N PHE A 86 2.49 0.32 4.49
CA PHE A 86 3.09 -0.99 4.27
C PHE A 86 4.55 -0.87 3.83
N SER A 87 5.32 -1.93 4.09
CA SER A 87 6.73 -2.05 3.69
C SER A 87 6.92 -3.09 2.58
N GLN A 88 6.05 -4.10 2.51
CA GLN A 88 6.18 -5.21 1.57
C GLN A 88 4.82 -5.75 1.13
N ILE A 89 4.74 -6.19 -0.12
CA ILE A 89 3.62 -6.97 -0.67
C ILE A 89 4.20 -8.28 -1.17
N VAL A 90 3.61 -9.40 -0.74
CA VAL A 90 4.01 -10.75 -1.14
C VAL A 90 2.84 -11.41 -1.87
N ILE A 91 3.11 -12.01 -3.02
CA ILE A 91 2.15 -12.83 -3.76
C ILE A 91 2.73 -14.24 -3.81
N GLU A 92 2.01 -15.20 -3.26
CA GLU A 92 2.45 -16.58 -3.12
C GLU A 92 1.48 -17.52 -3.86
N LEU A 93 2.02 -18.60 -4.41
CA LEU A 93 1.23 -19.71 -4.93
C LEU A 93 1.37 -20.87 -3.95
N ASP A 94 0.29 -21.21 -3.26
CA ASP A 94 0.28 -22.24 -2.23
C ASP A 94 0.30 -23.67 -2.82
N GLU A 95 0.35 -24.67 -1.93
CA GLU A 95 0.35 -26.09 -2.28
C GLU A 95 -0.94 -26.53 -3.00
N GLU A 96 -2.05 -25.82 -2.77
CA GLU A 96 -3.34 -26.06 -3.43
C GLU A 96 -3.45 -25.35 -4.80
N ARG A 97 -2.37 -24.67 -5.23
CA ARG A 97 -2.30 -23.85 -6.45
C ARG A 97 -3.23 -22.64 -6.42
N SER A 98 -3.52 -22.11 -5.24
CA SER A 98 -4.21 -20.84 -5.07
C SER A 98 -3.20 -19.70 -4.91
N LEU A 99 -3.50 -18.54 -5.50
CA LEU A 99 -2.71 -17.34 -5.32
C LEU A 99 -3.22 -16.59 -4.08
N GLN A 100 -2.31 -16.26 -3.17
CA GLN A 100 -2.58 -15.48 -1.97
C GLN A 100 -1.77 -14.18 -2.02
N VAL A 101 -2.31 -13.11 -1.47
CA VAL A 101 -1.59 -11.85 -1.31
C VAL A 101 -1.50 -11.50 0.18
N SER A 102 -0.35 -11.01 0.60
CA SER A 102 -0.14 -10.53 1.96
C SER A 102 0.57 -9.18 1.91
N VAL A 103 0.16 -8.26 2.78
CA VAL A 103 0.70 -6.91 2.87
C VAL A 103 1.30 -6.73 4.26
N ASP A 104 2.63 -6.65 4.34
CA ASP A 104 3.35 -6.41 5.59
C ASP A 104 3.32 -4.93 5.93
N ARG A 105 2.73 -4.62 7.08
CA ARG A 105 2.56 -3.27 7.63
C ARG A 105 3.42 -3.01 8.87
N SER A 106 4.40 -3.88 9.11
CA SER A 106 5.37 -3.69 10.17
C SER A 106 6.07 -2.35 9.98
N PRO A 107 6.23 -1.55 11.06
CA PRO A 107 6.86 -0.24 10.95
C PRO A 107 8.25 -0.41 10.33
N ALA A 108 8.49 0.27 9.21
CA ALA A 108 9.79 0.25 8.54
C ALA A 108 10.84 0.91 9.44
N GLY A 109 11.46 0.11 10.30
CA GLY A 109 12.56 0.47 11.18
C GLY A 109 13.76 -0.45 10.97
N PRO A 110 14.99 0.01 11.30
CA PRO A 110 16.24 -0.77 11.14
C PRO A 110 16.29 -2.07 11.96
N ASP A 111 15.30 -2.32 12.80
CA ASP A 111 15.15 -3.51 13.64
C ASP A 111 14.15 -4.54 13.05
N GLY A 112 13.66 -4.31 11.83
CA GLY A 112 12.87 -5.28 11.06
C GLY A 112 13.74 -6.42 10.53
N VAL A 113 14.16 -7.31 11.44
CA VAL A 113 14.94 -8.50 11.15
C VAL A 113 14.26 -9.33 10.06
N TRP A 114 14.90 -9.51 8.89
CA TRP A 114 14.75 -10.76 8.10
C TRP A 114 16.00 -11.12 7.27
N PRO A 115 17.10 -11.59 7.89
CA PRO A 115 18.10 -12.40 7.18
C PRO A 115 17.56 -13.78 6.78
N GLU A 116 16.56 -14.30 7.48
CA GLU A 116 16.11 -15.71 7.34
C GLU A 116 15.10 -15.93 6.19
N LEU A 117 14.38 -14.90 5.71
CA LEU A 117 13.39 -15.07 4.64
C LEU A 117 13.98 -14.97 3.22
N VAL A 118 15.22 -14.52 3.04
CA VAL A 118 15.84 -14.45 1.70
C VAL A 118 16.35 -15.82 1.24
N GLU A 119 16.58 -16.76 2.16
CA GLU A 119 17.09 -18.10 1.79
C GLU A 119 15.98 -19.09 1.37
N GLU A 120 14.72 -18.87 1.74
CA GLU A 120 13.64 -19.83 1.47
C GLU A 120 13.05 -19.71 0.05
N PHE A 121 13.25 -18.57 -0.62
CA PHE A 121 12.80 -18.33 -2.00
C PHE A 121 13.84 -18.66 -3.10
N SER A 122 15.01 -19.19 -2.73
CA SER A 122 16.08 -19.51 -3.69
C SER A 122 16.32 -21.01 -3.92
N ARG A 123 15.34 -21.89 -3.68
CA ARG A 123 15.45 -23.31 -4.06
C ARG A 123 14.34 -23.80 -4.95
#